data_AF-A0A958EK24-F1
#
_entry.id   AF-A0A958EK24-F1
#
_cell.length_a   1.000
_cell.length_b   1.000
_cell.length_c   1.000
_cell.angle_alpha   90.00
_cell.angle_beta   90.00
_cell.angle_gamma   90.00
#
_symmetry.space_group_name_H-M   'P 1'
#
loop_
_entity.id
_entity.type
_entity.pdbx_description
1 polymer ?
#
loop_
_entity_poly.entity_id
_entity_poly.type
_entity_poly.pdbx_seq_one_letter_code
_entity_poly.pdbx_strand_id
1 'polypeptide(L)' 'ISVNALCLGAVNTEMLQQAFPGYTAPVSPQKMAEFIFHFMTTAHPVMSGKVIPVTMTDPKVE' A
#
# COMPACT_ATOMS: atom_id res chain seq x y z
N ILE A 1 -20.78 -7.84 -0.38
CA ILE A 1 -19.35 -8.11 -0.68
C ILE A 1 -18.85 -6.94 -1.52
N SER A 2 -17.75 -6.31 -1.11
CA SER A 2 -17.08 -5.23 -1.84
C SER A 2 -15.70 -5.68 -2.26
N VAL A 3 -15.26 -5.30 -3.46
CA VAL A 3 -13.93 -5.66 -3.98
C VAL A 3 -13.24 -4.39 -4.43
N ASN A 4 -12.03 -4.13 -3.94
CA ASN A 4 -11.21 -2.99 -4.35
C ASN A 4 -9.76 -3.44 -4.53
N ALA A 5 -9.00 -2.72 -5.34
CA ALA A 5 -7.56 -2.88 -5.49
C ALA A 5 -6.85 -1.65 -4.92
N LEU A 6 -5.82 -1.87 -4.09
CA LEU A 6 -5.05 -0.79 -3.47
C LEU A 6 -3.63 -0.76 -4.07
N CYS A 7 -3.25 0.35 -4.68
CA CYS A 7 -1.90 0.56 -5.21
C CYS A 7 -1.05 1.23 -4.13
N LEU A 8 -0.42 0.41 -3.27
CA LEU A 8 0.21 0.84 -2.01
C LEU A 8 1.53 1.59 -2.17
N GLY A 9 2.19 1.48 -3.33
CA GLY A 9 3.53 2.03 -3.55
C GLY A 9 4.60 1.35 -2.69
N ALA A 10 5.68 2.07 -2.38
CA ALA A 10 6.80 1.55 -1.61
C ALA A 10 6.46 1.36 -0.11
N VAL A 11 6.49 0.11 0.36
CA VAL A 11 6.35 -0.26 1.78
C VAL A 11 7.55 -1.09 2.19
N ASN A 12 8.14 -0.80 3.35
CA ASN A 12 9.40 -1.38 3.82
C ASN A 12 9.25 -2.87 4.22
N THR A 13 9.06 -3.72 3.21
CA THR A 13 8.85 -5.16 3.30
C THR A 13 10.09 -5.91 2.83
N GLU A 14 10.19 -7.19 3.17
CA GLU A 14 11.24 -8.08 2.65
C GLU A 14 11.23 -8.13 1.11
N MET A 15 10.04 -8.17 0.50
CA MET A 15 9.88 -8.14 -0.95
C MET A 15 10.48 -6.87 -1.57
N LEU A 16 10.25 -5.70 -0.96
CA LEU A 16 10.82 -4.44 -1.43
C LEU A 16 12.35 -4.46 -1.33
N GLN A 17 12.90 -4.95 -0.22
CA GLN A 17 14.36 -5.03 -0.02
C GLN A 17 15.03 -6.00 -0.98
N GLN A 18 14.35 -7.10 -1.34
CA GLN A 18 14.84 -8.04 -2.36
C GLN A 18 14.80 -7.44 -3.77
N ALA A 19 13.76 -6.67 -4.09
CA ALA A 19 13.62 -6.02 -5.40
C ALA A 19 14.55 -4.81 -5.57
N PHE A 20 14.78 -4.03 -4.49
CA PHE A 20 15.58 -2.82 -4.48
C PHE A 20 16.51 -2.80 -3.25
N PRO A 21 17.64 -3.54 -3.28
CA PRO A 21 18.59 -3.57 -2.17
C PRO A 21 19.11 -2.17 -1.81
N GLY A 22 19.10 -1.84 -0.52
CA GLY A 22 19.55 -0.53 -0.01
C GLY A 22 18.49 0.58 -0.07
N TYR A 23 17.34 0.35 -0.71
CA TYR A 23 16.22 1.29 -0.66
C TYR A 23 15.38 1.07 0.61
N THR A 24 15.22 2.13 1.40
CA THR A 24 14.35 2.13 2.59
C THR A 24 13.12 2.98 2.32
N ALA A 25 11.95 2.34 2.27
CA ALA A 25 10.69 3.07 2.14
C ALA A 25 10.35 3.85 3.42
N PRO A 26 9.67 5.00 3.31
CA PRO A 26 9.29 5.83 4.46
C PRO A 26 8.13 5.24 5.27
N VAL A 27 7.43 4.21 4.77
CA VAL A 27 6.27 3.60 5.41
C VAL A 27 6.58 2.18 5.86
N SER A 28 6.30 1.90 7.13
CA SER A 28 6.44 0.56 7.70
C SER A 28 5.26 -0.36 7.30
N PRO A 29 5.47 -1.68 7.24
CA PRO A 29 4.40 -2.65 6.99
C PRO A 29 3.24 -2.53 7.98
N GLN A 30 3.55 -2.29 9.26
CA GLN A 30 2.54 -2.14 10.31
C GLN A 30 1.65 -0.93 10.05
N LYS A 31 2.25 0.20 9.64
CA LYS A 31 1.48 1.41 9.33
C LYS A 31 0.58 1.20 8.12
N MET A 32 1.06 0.47 7.12
CA MET A 32 0.25 0.13 5.95
C MET A 32 -0.89 -0.84 6.30
N ALA A 33 -0.66 -1.80 7.21
CA ALA A 33 -1.70 -2.70 7.69
C ALA A 33 -2.81 -1.95 8.45
N GLU A 34 -2.46 -0.99 9.31
CA GLU A 34 -3.44 -0.11 9.98
C GLU A 34 -4.31 0.63 8.96
N PHE A 35 -3.70 1.17 7.91
CA PHE A 35 -4.42 1.86 6.83
C PHE A 35 -5.39 0.92 6.12
N ILE A 36 -4.95 -0.27 5.72
CA ILE A 36 -5.79 -1.26 5.03
C ILE A 36 -6.98 -1.66 5.92
N PHE A 37 -6.73 -1.92 7.20
CA PHE A 37 -7.77 -2.27 8.16
C PHE A 37 -8.81 -1.15 8.32
N HIS A 38 -8.36 0.09 8.45
CA HIS A 38 -9.24 1.23 8.53
C HIS A 38 -10.04 1.43 7.25
N PHE A 39 -9.41 1.29 6.08
CA PHE A 39 -10.09 1.39 4.78
C PHE A 39 -11.20 0.34 4.65
N MET A 40 -10.91 -0.92 4.97
CA MET A 40 -11.90 -2.00 4.87
C MET A 40 -13.11 -1.77 5.79
N THR A 41 -12.89 -1.24 7.00
CA THR A 41 -13.97 -1.02 7.98
C THR A 41 -14.79 0.24 7.70
N THR A 42 -14.23 1.24 7.03
CA THR A 42 -14.90 2.55 6.84
C THR A 42 -15.40 2.79 5.42
N ALA A 43 -14.69 2.32 4.38
CA ALA A 43 -14.96 2.70 3.00
C ALA A 43 -15.93 1.75 2.27
N HIS A 44 -16.09 0.51 2.74
CA HIS A 44 -16.92 -0.51 2.08
C HIS A 44 -18.40 -0.13 1.83
N PRO A 45 -19.07 0.76 2.61
CA PRO A 45 -20.47 1.13 2.33
C PRO A 45 -20.63 1.99 1.08
N VAL A 46 -19.58 2.72 0.68
CA VAL A 46 -19.63 3.70 -0.43
C VAL A 46 -18.60 3.43 -1.53
N MET A 47 -17.68 2.47 -1.34
CA MET A 47 -16.63 2.14 -2.31
C MET A 47 -16.55 0.64 -2.62
N SER A 48 -16.82 0.29 -3.87
CA SER A 48 -16.59 -1.05 -4.44
C SER A 48 -16.24 -0.94 -5.93
N GLY A 49 -15.44 -1.87 -6.42
CA GLY A 49 -14.93 -1.94 -7.79
C GLY A 49 -13.90 -0.87 -8.13
N LYS A 50 -13.20 -0.30 -7.12
CA LYS A 50 -12.25 0.79 -7.32
C LYS A 50 -10.81 0.31 -7.29
N VAL A 51 -9.99 0.89 -8.16
CA VAL A 51 -8.54 0.87 -8.08
C VAL A 51 -8.13 2.18 -7.42
N ILE A 52 -7.49 2.09 -6.26
CA ILE A 52 -7.23 3.24 -5.38
C ILE A 52 -5.71 3.45 -5.28
N PRO A 53 -5.19 4.57 -5.79
CA PRO A 53 -3.80 4.94 -5.59
C PRO A 53 -3.58 5.42 -4.15
N VAL A 54 -2.67 4.75 -3.43
CA VAL A 54 -2.28 5.06 -2.04
C VAL A 54 -0.79 5.44 -1.96
N THR A 55 -0.08 5.39 -3.10
CA THR A 55 1.36 5.67 -3.18
C THR A 55 1.70 7.12 -2.85
N MET A 56 2.74 7.29 -2.03
CA MET A 56 3.38 8.59 -1.75
C MET A 56 4.68 8.76 -2.54
N THR A 57 5.39 7.66 -2.77
CA THR A 57 6.70 7.61 -3.42
C THR A 57 6.89 6.22 -4.03
N ASP A 58 7.46 6.18 -5.22
CA ASP A 58 7.92 4.94 -5.84
C ASP A 58 9.46 4.90 -5.87
N PRO A 59 10.09 3.73 -5.70
CA PRO A 59 11.53 3.60 -5.85
C PRO A 59 11.87 3.92 -7.30
N LYS A 60 12.72 4.91 -7.53
CA LYS A 60 13.27 5.16 -8.86
C LYS A 60 14.38 4.14 -9.08
N VAL A 61 14.23 3.33 -10.12
CA VAL A 61 15.32 2.52 -10.65
C VAL A 61 16.21 3.48 -11.43
N GLU A 62 17.46 3.64 -11.02
CA GLU A 62 18.53 4.11 -11.93
C GLU A 62 19.00 2.95 -12.80
#